data_AF-A0A1W2AKI1-F1
#
_entry.id   AF-A0A1W2AKI1-F1
#
_cell.length_a   1.000
_cell.length_b   1.000
_cell.length_c   1.000
_cell.angle_alpha   90.00
_cell.angle_beta   90.00
_cell.angle_gamma   90.00
#
_symmetry.space_group_name_H-M   'P 1'
#
loop_
_entity.id
_entity.type
_entity.pdbx_description
1 polymer ?
#
loop_
_entity_poly.entity_id
_entity_poly.type
_entity_poly.pdbx_seq_one_letter_code
_entity_poly.pdbx_strand_id
1 'polypeptide(L)' 'MSDVVAEDDLTAEERAERGSYVGCIAGVLSFTEYRRGLESAGLADIEITPTREVTDGMHSAIIRAVKPS' A
#
# COMPACT_ATOMS: atom_id res chain seq x y z
N MET A 1 -5.32 10.14 -2.86
CA MET A 1 -5.99 8.85 -3.17
C MET A 1 -6.08 8.05 -1.89
N SER A 2 -6.98 7.07 -1.77
CA SER A 2 -6.93 6.06 -0.71
C SER A 2 -6.72 4.67 -1.31
N ASP A 3 -5.91 3.84 -0.66
CA ASP A 3 -5.62 2.48 -1.09
C ASP A 3 -5.42 1.54 0.13
N VAL A 4 -5.33 0.24 -0.09
CA VAL A 4 -4.92 -0.73 0.95
C VAL A 4 -3.44 -1.05 0.78
N VAL A 5 -2.68 -0.96 1.86
CA VAL A 5 -1.24 -1.24 1.93
C VAL A 5 -0.96 -2.26 3.03
N ALA A 6 0.02 -3.13 2.82
CA ALA A 6 0.46 -4.10 3.82
C ALA A 6 1.65 -3.57 4.61
N GLU A 7 1.82 -4.10 5.82
CA GLU A 7 3.07 -3.96 6.56
C GLU A 7 4.23 -4.62 5.78
N ASP A 8 5.43 -4.06 5.92
CA ASP A 8 6.63 -4.52 5.20
C ASP A 8 7.06 -5.93 5.62
N ASP A 9 6.68 -6.38 6.81
CA ASP A 9 7.00 -7.70 7.34
C ASP A 9 6.13 -8.83 6.77
N LEU A 10 5.00 -8.49 6.12
CA LEU A 10 4.15 -9.50 5.49
C LEU A 10 4.76 -10.02 4.20
N THR A 11 4.84 -11.33 4.05
CA THR A 11 5.24 -11.98 2.79
C THR A 11 4.13 -11.88 1.74
N ALA A 12 4.48 -12.06 0.47
CA ALA A 12 3.50 -12.02 -0.62
C ALA A 12 2.40 -13.08 -0.48
N GLU A 13 2.74 -14.28 0.01
CA GLU A 13 1.76 -15.35 0.30
C GLU A 13 0.79 -14.91 1.40
N GLU A 14 1.29 -14.39 2.53
CA GLU A 14 0.43 -13.90 3.61
C GLU A 14 -0.50 -12.79 3.16
N ARG A 15 -0.01 -11.86 2.32
CA ARG A 15 -0.84 -10.79 1.75
C ARG A 15 -1.91 -11.34 0.80
N ALA A 16 -1.60 -12.37 0.02
CA ALA A 16 -2.57 -13.01 -0.88
C ALA A 16 -3.66 -13.75 -0.08
N GLU A 17 -3.28 -14.48 0.97
CA GLU A 17 -4.20 -15.18 1.86
C GLU A 17 -5.14 -14.20 2.58
N ARG A 18 -4.58 -13.14 3.17
CA ARG A 18 -5.34 -12.11 3.90
C ARG A 18 -6.15 -11.22 2.96
N GLY A 19 -5.64 -10.99 1.76
CA GLY A 19 -6.25 -10.15 0.73
C GLY A 19 -7.46 -10.76 0.04
N SER A 20 -7.50 -12.09 -0.05
CA SER A 20 -8.61 -12.83 -0.66
C SER A 20 -9.97 -12.50 -0.01
N TYR A 21 -9.98 -12.05 1.25
CA TYR A 21 -11.19 -11.73 2.02
C TYR A 21 -11.92 -10.44 1.58
N VAL A 22 -11.27 -9.54 0.82
CA VAL A 22 -11.77 -8.16 0.60
C VAL A 22 -11.97 -7.80 -0.88
N GLY A 23 -11.93 -8.79 -1.78
CA GLY A 23 -12.43 -8.67 -3.16
C GLY A 23 -11.57 -7.88 -4.15
N CYS A 24 -10.42 -7.32 -3.76
CA CYS A 24 -9.49 -6.64 -4.68
C CYS A 24 -8.04 -6.55 -4.16
N ILE A 25 -7.48 -7.64 -3.63
CA ILE A 25 -6.17 -7.61 -2.93
C ILE A 25 -5.26 -8.77 -3.34
N ALA A 26 -5.20 -9.09 -4.64
CA ALA A 26 -4.20 -10.02 -5.16
C ALA A 26 -2.82 -9.36 -5.40
N GLY A 27 -2.63 -8.11 -4.96
CA GLY A 27 -1.41 -7.34 -5.26
C GLY A 27 -1.14 -6.18 -4.30
N VAL A 28 -1.53 -6.30 -3.03
CA VAL A 28 -1.21 -5.24 -2.07
C VAL A 28 0.30 -5.18 -1.84
N LEU A 29 0.85 -4.07 -2.33
CA LEU A 29 2.20 -3.66 -2.07
C LEU A 29 2.33 -3.28 -0.59
N SER A 30 3.50 -3.56 -0.02
CA SER A 30 3.82 -3.01 1.29
C SER A 30 4.02 -1.50 1.22
N PHE A 31 4.11 -0.84 2.39
CA PHE A 31 4.47 0.58 2.44
C PHE A 31 5.74 0.91 1.63
N THR A 32 6.78 0.09 1.75
CA THR A 32 8.03 0.30 1.02
C THR A 32 7.86 0.07 -0.47
N GLU A 33 7.17 -0.99 -0.89
CA GLU A 33 6.93 -1.26 -2.31
C GLU A 33 6.05 -0.21 -2.97
N TYR A 34 5.00 0.25 -2.27
CA TYR A 34 4.11 1.29 -2.76
C TYR A 34 4.87 2.61 -2.95
N ARG A 35 5.67 3.00 -1.95
CA ARG A 35 6.54 4.19 -2.06
C ARG A 35 7.50 4.07 -3.22
N ARG A 36 8.21 2.94 -3.35
CA ARG A 36 9.15 2.72 -4.46
C ARG A 36 8.47 2.75 -5.82
N GLY A 37 7.25 2.23 -5.93
CA GLY A 37 6.45 2.29 -7.15
C GLY A 37 6.13 3.74 -7.55
N LEU A 38 5.73 4.57 -6.59
CA LEU A 38 5.48 6.00 -6.82
C LEU A 38 6.77 6.75 -7.19
N GLU A 39 7.88 6.49 -6.50
CA GLU A 39 9.20 7.07 -6.81
C GLU A 39 9.65 6.68 -8.24
N SER A 40 9.52 5.40 -8.59
CA SER A 40 9.84 4.89 -9.94
C SER A 40 8.93 5.46 -11.02
N ALA A 41 7.71 5.87 -10.68
CA ALA A 41 6.80 6.58 -11.57
C ALA A 41 7.15 8.07 -11.72
N GLY A 42 8.20 8.56 -11.05
CA GLY A 42 8.65 9.95 -11.08
C GLY A 42 7.82 10.87 -10.18
N LEU A 43 7.08 10.34 -9.22
CA LEU A 43 6.39 11.14 -8.22
C LEU A 43 7.35 11.48 -7.06
N ALA A 44 7.16 12.67 -6.48
CA ALA A 44 7.91 13.20 -5.35
C ALA A 44 6.99 13.50 -4.16
N ASP A 45 7.56 13.89 -3.02
CA ASP A 45 6.82 14.26 -1.79
C ASP A 45 5.78 13.20 -1.37
N ILE A 46 6.22 11.94 -1.32
CA ILE A 46 5.35 10.78 -1.08
C ILE A 46 5.04 10.62 0.41
N GLU A 47 3.77 10.79 0.75
CA GLU A 47 3.19 10.58 2.08
C GLU A 47 2.14 9.46 2.00
N ILE A 48 2.33 8.41 2.80
CA ILE A 48 1.42 7.27 2.92
C ILE A 48 1.01 7.21 4.40
N THR A 49 -0.23 7.62 4.69
CA THR A 49 -0.74 7.70 6.06
C THR A 49 -1.77 6.60 6.30
N PRO A 50 -1.47 5.58 7.13
CA PRO A 50 -2.46 4.58 7.52
C PRO A 50 -3.60 5.24 8.30
N THR A 51 -4.83 4.81 8.04
CA THR A 51 -6.06 5.36 8.65
C THR A 51 -6.77 4.35 9.53
N ARG A 52 -7.02 3.15 9.01
CA ARG A 52 -7.59 2.03 9.77
C ARG A 52 -7.00 0.71 9.30
N GLU A 53 -6.91 -0.24 10.21
CA GLU A 53 -6.63 -1.62 9.89
C GLU A 53 -7.86 -2.28 9.23
N VAL A 54 -7.63 -2.96 8.12
CA VAL A 54 -8.66 -3.71 7.38
C VAL A 54 -8.66 -5.17 7.83
N THR A 55 -7.46 -5.72 8.05
CA THR A 55 -7.17 -7.02 8.66
C THR A 55 -5.74 -6.97 9.20
N ASP A 56 -5.35 -7.95 9.99
CA ASP A 56 -4.02 -8.05 10.60
C ASP A 56 -2.89 -7.75 9.60
N GLY A 57 -2.11 -6.71 9.89
CA GLY A 57 -1.00 -6.21 9.07
C GLY A 57 -1.38 -5.58 7.72
N MET A 58 -2.66 -5.23 7.51
CA MET A 58 -3.15 -4.55 6.31
C MET A 58 -3.96 -3.31 6.66
N HIS A 59 -3.61 -2.17 6.08
CA HIS A 59 -4.21 -0.88 6.42
C HIS A 59 -4.80 -0.20 5.20
N SER A 60 -5.96 0.44 5.39
CA SER A 60 -6.38 1.50 4.48
C SER A 60 -5.53 2.74 4.74
N ALA A 61 -4.91 3.30 3.70
CA ALA A 61 -4.05 4.45 3.79
C ALA A 61 -4.49 5.57 2.86
N ILE A 62 -4.26 6.81 3.29
CA ILE A 62 -4.34 7.99 2.44
C ILE A 62 -2.97 8.19 1.80
N ILE A 63 -2.95 8.22 0.46
CA ILE A 63 -1.77 8.40 -0.37
C ILE A 63 -1.76 9.82 -0.94
N ARG A 64 -0.64 10.51 -0.74
CA ARG A 64 -0.31 11.80 -1.35
C ARG A 64 1.05 11.71 -2.01
N ALA A 65 1.14 12.23 -3.22
CA ALA A 65 2.37 12.35 -3.97
C ALA A 65 2.21 13.47 -5.01
N VAL A 66 3.30 14.12 -5.36
CA VAL A 66 3.34 15.26 -6.29
C VAL A 66 4.01 14.84 -7.59
N LYS A 67 3.43 15.22 -8.73
CA LYS A 67 4.12 15.13 -10.02
C LYS A 67 5.02 16.37 -10.17
N PRO A 68 6.36 16.22 -10.28
CA PRO A 68 7.26 17.33 -10.56
C PRO A 68 6.91 17.98 -11.91
N SER A 69 7.09 19.30 -12.00
CA SER A 69 6.80 20.11 -13.21
C SER A 69 7.72 19.79 -14.38
#